data_AF-A0A3A5PYX6-F1
#
_entry.id   AF-A0A3A5PYX6-F1
#
_cell.length_a   1.000
_cell.length_b   1.000
_cell.length_c   1.000
_cell.angle_alpha   90.00
_cell.angle_beta   90.00
_cell.angle_gamma   90.00
#
_symmetry.space_group_name_H-M   'P 1'
#
loop_
_entity.id
_entity.type
_entity.pdbx_description
1 polymer ?
#
loop_
_entity_poly.entity_id
_entity_poly.type
_entity_poly.pdbx_seq_one_letter_code
_entity_poly.pdbx_strand_id
1 'polypeptide(L)'
;MIEQLLGRDGSMNKQELIEHISNTLDECLRNTIYTLPIFSITESAKSNEVSLELKTERGSIVLDRVPQKLVVPQFVADWYEKNKDDFENALFQSIDLMPSIYEEKELSEFEEWLVDEHTKPFQILVNMHQFGYEVEKEKRYLVKMKGITSSARYLKHNIKTDNWFFSGREEAFSYRAKHTRKELEDAGFGWVFNCEGIEIAEVEE
;
A
#
# COMPACT_ATOMS: atom_id res chain seq x y z
N MET A 1 -3.74 -26.83 7.91
CA MET A 1 -5.09 -26.22 7.96
C MET A 1 -5.46 -25.50 6.65
N ILE A 2 -4.62 -25.57 5.61
CA ILE A 2 -4.87 -24.96 4.29
C ILE A 2 -5.62 -25.92 3.33
N GLU A 3 -5.59 -27.24 3.58
CA GLU A 3 -6.25 -28.22 2.68
C GLU A 3 -7.78 -28.32 2.79
N GLN A 4 -8.43 -27.57 3.68
CA GLN A 4 -9.90 -27.56 3.78
C GLN A 4 -10.56 -26.40 3.03
N LEU A 5 -9.78 -25.53 2.39
CA LEU A 5 -10.25 -24.28 1.78
C LEU A 5 -10.26 -24.30 0.23
N LEU A 6 -9.95 -25.44 -0.39
CA LEU A 6 -9.90 -25.56 -1.84
C LEU A 6 -11.05 -26.44 -2.35
N GLY A 7 -11.91 -25.87 -3.20
CA GLY A 7 -12.84 -26.62 -4.04
C GLY A 7 -12.09 -27.60 -4.96
N ARG A 8 -12.82 -28.59 -5.50
CA ARG A 8 -12.27 -29.71 -6.29
C ARG A 8 -11.41 -29.33 -7.51
N ASP A 9 -11.40 -28.08 -7.94
CA ASP A 9 -10.61 -27.57 -9.07
C ASP A 9 -9.49 -26.58 -8.67
N GLY A 10 -9.30 -26.31 -7.37
CA GLY A 10 -8.30 -25.36 -6.88
C GLY A 10 -8.65 -23.88 -7.11
N SER A 11 -9.87 -23.57 -7.57
CA SER A 11 -10.39 -22.21 -7.65
C SER A 11 -11.27 -21.93 -6.44
N MET A 12 -11.08 -20.76 -5.83
CA MET A 12 -11.92 -20.29 -4.72
C MET A 12 -13.25 -19.81 -5.31
N ASN A 13 -14.33 -20.54 -5.04
CA ASN A 13 -15.63 -20.19 -5.59
C ASN A 13 -16.24 -18.99 -4.84
N LYS A 14 -17.23 -18.33 -5.46
CA LYS A 14 -17.88 -17.12 -4.93
C LYS A 14 -18.38 -17.29 -3.49
N GLN A 15 -18.88 -18.48 -3.14
CA GLN A 15 -19.42 -18.76 -1.81
C GLN A 15 -18.30 -18.97 -0.77
N GLU A 16 -17.18 -19.58 -1.17
CA GLU A 16 -15.97 -19.70 -0.36
C GLU A 16 -15.33 -18.33 -0.08
N LEU A 17 -15.31 -17.42 -1.06
CA LEU A 17 -14.82 -16.05 -0.87
C LEU A 17 -15.69 -15.24 0.11
N ILE A 18 -17.03 -15.34 -0.02
CA ILE A 18 -17.97 -14.66 0.89
C ILE A 18 -17.80 -15.18 2.32
N GLU A 19 -17.66 -16.50 2.49
CA GLU A 19 -17.45 -17.13 3.79
C GLU A 19 -16.09 -16.74 4.39
N HIS A 20 -15.04 -16.68 3.56
CA HIS A 20 -13.71 -16.25 3.97
C HIS A 20 -13.69 -14.79 4.43
N ILE A 21 -14.33 -13.88 3.68
CA ILE A 21 -14.46 -12.46 4.06
C ILE A 21 -15.25 -12.34 5.37
N SER A 22 -16.37 -13.05 5.50
CA SER A 22 -17.21 -13.02 6.70
C SER A 22 -16.47 -13.53 7.94
N ASN A 23 -15.73 -14.63 7.81
CA ASN A 23 -14.95 -15.19 8.91
C ASN A 23 -13.76 -14.31 9.32
N THR A 24 -13.07 -13.72 8.34
CA THR A 24 -11.97 -12.78 8.57
C THR A 24 -12.48 -11.52 9.28
N LEU A 25 -13.63 -11.00 8.86
CA LEU A 25 -14.27 -9.86 9.51
C LEU A 25 -14.68 -10.20 10.94
N ASP A 26 -15.33 -11.35 11.17
CA ASP A 26 -15.69 -11.80 12.53
C ASP A 26 -14.43 -11.93 13.41
N GLU A 27 -13.32 -12.48 12.89
CA GLU A 27 -12.05 -12.54 13.63
C GLU A 27 -11.48 -11.16 13.97
N CYS A 28 -11.48 -10.24 13.02
CA CYS A 28 -11.00 -8.88 13.21
C CYS A 28 -11.86 -8.09 14.20
N LEU A 29 -13.16 -8.37 14.24
CA LEU A 29 -14.13 -7.59 15.01
C LEU A 29 -14.46 -8.22 16.38
N ARG A 30 -14.18 -9.51 16.59
CA ARG A 30 -14.43 -10.27 17.83
C ARG A 30 -13.81 -9.64 19.09
N ASN A 31 -12.77 -8.82 18.95
CA ASN A 31 -12.12 -8.11 20.06
C ASN A 31 -12.38 -6.59 20.08
N THR A 32 -13.32 -6.11 19.26
CA THR A 32 -13.75 -4.71 19.22
C THR A 32 -15.07 -4.55 19.96
N ILE A 33 -15.24 -3.50 20.76
CA ILE A 33 -16.42 -3.29 21.63
C ILE A 33 -17.62 -2.75 20.84
N TYR A 34 -17.69 -3.02 19.54
CA TYR A 34 -18.84 -2.69 18.70
C TYR A 34 -19.85 -3.83 18.77
N THR A 35 -21.14 -3.51 18.69
CA THR A 35 -22.11 -4.52 18.26
C THR A 35 -21.67 -5.01 16.88
N LEU A 36 -21.64 -6.34 16.70
CA LEU A 36 -21.21 -7.01 15.47
C LEU A 36 -21.73 -6.23 14.26
N PRO A 37 -20.86 -5.62 13.44
CA PRO A 37 -21.33 -4.90 12.27
C PRO A 37 -22.02 -5.92 11.37
N ILE A 38 -23.24 -5.60 10.99
CA ILE A 38 -24.00 -6.45 10.08
C ILE A 38 -23.52 -6.10 8.69
N PHE A 39 -22.72 -6.99 8.13
CA PHE A 39 -22.34 -6.96 6.74
C PHE A 39 -23.29 -7.85 5.95
N SER A 40 -24.04 -7.26 5.03
CA SER A 40 -24.91 -8.02 4.12
C SER A 40 -24.51 -7.81 2.67
N ILE A 41 -24.31 -8.92 1.98
CA ILE A 41 -24.14 -8.97 0.54
C ILE A 41 -25.49 -9.34 -0.06
N THR A 42 -26.02 -8.47 -0.91
CA THR A 42 -27.30 -8.70 -1.60
C THR A 42 -27.07 -8.75 -3.09
N GLU A 43 -27.45 -9.85 -3.73
CA GLU A 43 -27.33 -10.02 -5.17
C GLU A 43 -28.71 -9.95 -5.83
N SER A 44 -28.90 -8.99 -6.72
CA SER A 44 -30.13 -8.83 -7.48
C SER A 44 -30.04 -9.63 -8.78
N ALA A 45 -30.71 -10.78 -8.82
CA ALA A 45 -30.83 -11.60 -10.04
C ALA A 45 -31.55 -10.89 -11.21
N LYS A 46 -32.18 -9.74 -10.97
CA LYS A 46 -32.90 -8.94 -12.00
C LYS A 46 -32.04 -7.83 -12.60
N SER A 47 -31.12 -7.23 -11.83
CA SER A 47 -30.26 -6.13 -12.29
C SER A 47 -28.78 -6.53 -12.43
N ASN A 48 -28.42 -7.76 -12.04
CA ASN A 48 -27.02 -8.21 -11.98
C ASN A 48 -26.14 -7.32 -11.08
N GLU A 49 -26.77 -6.68 -10.10
CA GLU A 49 -26.18 -5.72 -9.18
C GLU A 49 -25.90 -6.42 -7.85
N VAL A 50 -24.69 -6.20 -7.31
CA VAL A 50 -24.27 -6.69 -5.99
C VAL A 50 -24.15 -5.48 -5.08
N SER A 51 -24.95 -5.45 -4.02
CA SER A 51 -24.93 -4.38 -3.02
C SER A 51 -24.27 -4.88 -1.74
N LEU A 52 -23.29 -4.13 -1.27
CA LEU A 52 -22.65 -4.32 0.03
C LEU A 52 -23.27 -3.34 1.01
N GLU A 53 -23.79 -3.81 2.13
CA GLU A 53 -24.36 -2.95 3.15
C GLU A 53 -23.69 -3.24 4.50
N LEU A 54 -23.07 -2.20 5.07
CA LEU A 54 -22.44 -2.23 6.39
C LEU A 54 -23.28 -1.43 7.37
N LYS A 55 -23.89 -2.10 8.35
CA LYS A 55 -24.68 -1.46 9.42
C LYS A 55 -23.94 -1.53 10.75
N THR A 56 -23.77 -0.37 11.39
CA THR A 56 -23.26 -0.24 12.76
C THR A 56 -24.30 0.47 13.64
N GLU A 57 -24.57 -0.02 14.85
CA GLU A 57 -25.41 0.73 15.80
C GLU A 57 -24.60 1.88 16.42
N ARG A 58 -25.13 3.11 16.36
CA ARG A 58 -24.51 4.29 17.00
C ARG A 58 -24.75 4.24 18.52
N GLY A 59 -23.96 3.45 19.23
CA GLY A 59 -23.87 3.44 20.69
C GLY A 59 -22.58 4.12 21.17
N SER A 60 -22.72 5.06 22.09
CA SER A 60 -21.73 6.01 22.62
C SER A 60 -20.29 5.50 22.77
N ILE A 61 -19.35 6.26 22.20
CA ILE A 61 -17.89 6.09 22.33
C ILE A 61 -17.45 6.68 23.68
N VAL A 62 -16.87 5.86 24.57
CA VAL A 62 -15.95 6.37 25.61
C VAL A 62 -14.55 6.31 25.00
N LEU A 63 -14.02 7.48 24.65
CA LEU A 63 -12.67 7.67 24.12
C LEU A 63 -11.63 7.47 25.24
N ASP A 64 -11.20 6.24 25.48
CA ASP A 64 -10.02 6.00 26.33
C ASP A 64 -8.73 5.83 25.52
N ARG A 65 -8.83 5.76 24.18
CA ARG A 65 -7.67 5.81 23.27
C ARG A 65 -8.05 6.55 21.99
N VAL A 66 -7.42 7.69 21.76
CA VAL A 66 -7.33 8.27 20.42
C VAL A 66 -6.69 7.19 19.53
N PRO A 67 -7.33 6.76 18.42
CA PRO A 67 -6.69 5.82 17.50
C PRO A 67 -5.33 6.42 17.10
N GLN A 68 -4.24 5.68 17.28
CA GLN A 68 -2.99 6.06 16.63
C GLN A 68 -3.30 6.18 15.15
N LYS A 69 -3.00 7.33 14.54
CA LYS A 69 -3.20 7.52 13.12
C LYS A 69 -2.47 6.40 12.39
N LEU A 70 -3.20 5.69 11.54
CA LEU A 70 -2.69 4.59 10.75
C LEU A 70 -1.65 5.14 9.78
N VAL A 71 -0.42 4.62 9.82
CA VAL A 71 0.64 4.97 8.87
C VAL A 71 0.59 3.97 7.72
N VAL A 72 0.46 4.44 6.48
CA VAL A 72 0.32 3.58 5.29
C VAL A 72 1.35 3.92 4.22
N PRO A 73 1.77 2.96 3.38
CA PRO A 73 2.65 3.24 2.24
C PRO A 73 2.05 4.26 1.27
N GLN A 74 2.90 5.05 0.61
CA GLN A 74 2.48 6.08 -0.34
C GLN A 74 1.62 5.52 -1.48
N PHE A 75 1.96 4.36 -2.05
CA PHE A 75 1.16 3.77 -3.14
C PHE A 75 -0.26 3.36 -2.69
N VAL A 76 -0.44 2.99 -1.41
CA VAL A 76 -1.77 2.69 -0.83
C VAL A 76 -2.57 3.97 -0.68
N ALA A 77 -1.94 5.04 -0.18
CA ALA A 77 -2.55 6.36 -0.07
C ALA A 77 -2.95 6.91 -1.45
N ASP A 78 -2.08 6.79 -2.45
CA ASP A 78 -2.34 7.27 -3.81
C ASP A 78 -3.53 6.53 -4.44
N TRP A 79 -3.59 5.20 -4.28
CA TRP A 79 -4.76 4.42 -4.70
C TRP A 79 -6.01 4.86 -3.96
N TYR A 80 -5.95 5.01 -2.63
CA TYR A 80 -7.10 5.40 -1.82
C TYR A 80 -7.64 6.78 -2.22
N GLU A 81 -6.80 7.81 -2.32
CA GLU A 81 -7.25 9.17 -2.68
C GLU A 81 -7.87 9.25 -4.07
N LYS A 82 -7.39 8.42 -5.01
CA LYS A 82 -7.95 8.33 -6.37
C LYS A 82 -9.35 7.69 -6.38
N ASN A 83 -9.64 6.81 -5.42
CA ASN A 83 -10.81 5.95 -5.42
C ASN A 83 -11.81 6.23 -4.28
N LYS A 84 -11.46 7.09 -3.30
CA LYS A 84 -12.23 7.30 -2.06
C LYS A 84 -13.69 7.74 -2.25
N ASP A 85 -13.99 8.46 -3.35
CA ASP A 85 -15.33 8.96 -3.64
C ASP A 85 -16.29 7.82 -4.04
N ASP A 86 -15.75 6.70 -4.53
CA ASP A 86 -16.48 5.47 -4.90
C ASP A 86 -15.73 4.23 -4.41
N PHE A 87 -15.32 4.28 -3.14
CA PHE A 87 -14.36 3.36 -2.53
C PHE A 87 -14.78 1.88 -2.66
N GLU A 88 -16.05 1.58 -2.40
CA GLU A 88 -16.59 0.22 -2.41
C GLU A 88 -16.53 -0.41 -3.80
N ASN A 89 -16.95 0.34 -4.83
CA ASN A 89 -16.91 -0.13 -6.21
C ASN A 89 -15.48 -0.25 -6.73
N ALA A 90 -14.60 0.69 -6.41
CA ALA A 90 -13.20 0.64 -6.83
C ALA A 90 -12.44 -0.54 -6.20
N LEU A 91 -12.71 -0.84 -4.93
CA LEU A 91 -12.15 -2.01 -4.26
C LEU A 91 -12.66 -3.31 -4.91
N PHE A 92 -13.96 -3.40 -5.18
CA PHE A 92 -14.54 -4.55 -5.87
C PHE A 92 -13.93 -4.76 -7.27
N GLN A 93 -13.82 -3.70 -8.06
CA GLN A 93 -13.20 -3.75 -9.39
C GLN A 93 -11.73 -4.18 -9.33
N SER A 94 -10.98 -3.74 -8.32
CA SER A 94 -9.59 -4.15 -8.15
C SER A 94 -9.49 -5.67 -7.92
N ILE A 95 -10.42 -6.25 -7.18
CA ILE A 95 -10.47 -7.70 -6.93
C ILE A 95 -10.97 -8.47 -8.16
N ASP A 96 -11.97 -7.94 -8.85
CA ASP A 96 -12.59 -8.60 -10.01
C ASP A 96 -11.66 -8.61 -11.24
N LEU A 97 -10.89 -7.53 -11.42
CA LEU A 97 -9.97 -7.37 -12.54
C LEU A 97 -8.55 -7.90 -12.27
N MET A 98 -8.30 -8.39 -11.05
CA MET A 98 -7.01 -8.92 -10.68
C MET A 98 -6.63 -10.07 -11.62
N PRO A 99 -5.44 -10.02 -12.25
CA PRO A 99 -4.97 -11.10 -13.09
C PRO A 99 -5.01 -12.44 -12.35
N SER A 100 -5.62 -13.44 -12.98
CA SER A 100 -5.53 -14.79 -12.45
C SER A 100 -4.06 -15.25 -12.45
N ILE A 101 -3.68 -16.15 -11.55
CA ILE A 101 -2.34 -16.79 -11.53
C ILE A 101 -1.95 -17.46 -12.86
N TYR A 102 -2.89 -17.61 -13.79
CA TYR A 102 -2.70 -18.18 -15.13
C TYR A 102 -2.57 -17.14 -16.24
N GLU A 103 -2.91 -15.88 -15.96
CA GLU A 103 -2.64 -14.77 -16.88
C GLU A 103 -1.24 -14.26 -16.52
N GLU A 104 -0.26 -14.43 -17.41
CA GLU A 104 1.10 -13.90 -17.28
C GLU A 104 1.12 -12.35 -17.30
N LYS A 105 0.39 -11.71 -16.39
CA LYS A 105 0.37 -10.26 -16.17
C LYS A 105 0.96 -10.00 -14.80
N GLU A 106 1.89 -9.06 -14.76
CA GLU A 106 2.41 -8.53 -13.50
C GLU A 106 1.32 -7.76 -12.77
N LEU A 107 1.22 -8.02 -11.47
CA LEU A 107 0.38 -7.26 -10.56
C LEU A 107 0.97 -5.86 -10.36
N SER A 108 0.13 -4.85 -10.18
CA SER A 108 0.56 -3.55 -9.69
C SER A 108 0.98 -3.64 -8.21
N GLU A 109 1.79 -2.68 -7.75
CA GLU A 109 2.23 -2.59 -6.35
C GLU A 109 1.05 -2.58 -5.35
N PHE A 110 -0.09 -1.99 -5.76
CA PHE A 110 -1.31 -2.04 -4.96
C PHE A 110 -1.97 -3.43 -4.96
N GLU A 111 -2.04 -4.12 -6.11
CA GLU A 111 -2.64 -5.45 -6.20
C GLU A 111 -1.79 -6.50 -5.47
N GLU A 112 -0.46 -6.42 -5.59
CA GLU A 112 0.48 -7.24 -4.80
C GLU A 112 0.25 -7.04 -3.30
N TRP A 113 0.14 -5.78 -2.88
CA TRP A 113 -0.16 -5.45 -1.49
C TRP A 113 -1.55 -5.92 -1.06
N LEU A 114 -2.56 -5.85 -1.94
CA LEU A 114 -3.95 -6.23 -1.64
C LEU A 114 -4.10 -7.74 -1.35
N VAL A 115 -3.23 -8.58 -1.89
CA VAL A 115 -3.20 -10.02 -1.63
C VAL A 115 -2.18 -10.46 -0.59
N ASP A 116 -1.42 -9.53 -0.01
CA ASP A 116 -0.44 -9.85 1.03
C ASP A 116 -1.15 -10.23 2.35
N GLU A 117 -1.04 -11.51 2.71
CA GLU A 117 -1.64 -12.05 3.94
C GLU A 117 -1.05 -11.47 5.23
N HIS A 118 0.13 -10.85 5.17
CA HIS A 118 0.83 -10.30 6.32
C HIS A 118 0.44 -8.85 6.65
N THR A 119 -0.14 -8.10 5.71
CA THR A 119 -0.41 -6.66 5.87
C THR A 119 -1.86 -6.34 6.25
N LYS A 120 -2.78 -7.32 6.18
CA LYS A 120 -4.23 -7.15 6.42
C LYS A 120 -4.84 -5.97 5.62
N PRO A 121 -4.74 -5.97 4.28
CA PRO A 121 -5.09 -4.82 3.43
C PRO A 121 -6.50 -4.27 3.62
N PHE A 122 -7.50 -5.16 3.71
CA PHE A 122 -8.89 -4.77 3.93
C PHE A 122 -9.11 -3.99 5.22
N GLN A 123 -8.47 -4.44 6.31
CA GLN A 123 -8.56 -3.77 7.60
C GLN A 123 -7.91 -2.38 7.54
N ILE A 124 -6.79 -2.25 6.83
CA ILE A 124 -6.09 -0.98 6.62
C ILE A 124 -7.00 -0.01 5.84
N LEU A 125 -7.54 -0.42 4.70
CA LEU A 125 -8.37 0.46 3.86
C LEU A 125 -9.65 0.94 4.59
N VAL A 126 -10.33 0.05 5.31
CA VAL A 126 -11.50 0.42 6.12
C VAL A 126 -11.11 1.40 7.23
N ASN A 127 -9.98 1.17 7.91
CA ASN A 127 -9.50 2.06 8.95
C ASN A 127 -9.08 3.44 8.39
N MET A 128 -8.44 3.49 7.21
CA MET A 128 -8.14 4.74 6.51
C MET A 128 -9.43 5.54 6.25
N HIS A 129 -10.48 4.87 5.81
CA HIS A 129 -11.77 5.50 5.52
C HIS A 129 -12.49 6.03 6.77
N GLN A 130 -12.41 5.29 7.88
CA GLN A 130 -13.12 5.64 9.13
C GLN A 130 -12.38 6.68 9.98
N PHE A 131 -11.06 6.57 10.08
CA PHE A 131 -10.27 7.31 11.07
C PHE A 131 -9.26 8.28 10.44
N GLY A 132 -9.12 8.26 9.11
CA GLY A 132 -8.02 8.93 8.42
C GLY A 132 -6.69 8.20 8.63
N TYR A 133 -5.62 8.73 8.03
CA TYR A 133 -4.31 8.09 8.01
C TYR A 133 -3.19 9.12 7.86
N GLU A 134 -1.96 8.69 8.09
CA GLU A 134 -0.72 9.38 7.71
C GLU A 134 0.02 8.54 6.68
N VAL A 135 0.73 9.18 5.76
CA VAL A 135 1.53 8.47 4.78
C VAL A 135 2.91 8.21 5.35
N GLU A 136 3.41 6.98 5.19
CA GLU A 136 4.78 6.62 5.51
C GLU A 136 5.71 7.50 4.68
N LYS A 137 6.54 8.29 5.36
CA LYS A 137 7.54 9.11 4.69
C LYS A 137 8.55 8.20 4.02
N GLU A 138 8.62 8.23 2.70
CA GLU A 138 9.58 7.44 1.95
C GLU A 138 11.01 7.82 2.34
N LYS A 139 11.83 6.82 2.70
CA LYS A 139 13.22 7.04 3.08
C LYS A 139 14.02 7.52 1.88
N ARG A 140 14.57 8.73 1.99
CA ARG A 140 15.50 9.27 1.00
C ARG A 140 16.94 9.17 1.47
N TYR A 141 17.84 9.03 0.51
CA TYR A 141 19.27 8.81 0.74
C TYR A 141 20.09 9.88 0.02
N LEU A 142 21.07 10.42 0.72
CA LEU A 142 22.19 11.17 0.13
C LEU A 142 23.34 10.20 -0.12
N VAL A 143 23.74 10.04 -1.38
CA VAL A 143 24.88 9.22 -1.78
C VAL A 143 26.12 10.09 -1.86
N LYS A 144 27.11 9.83 -1.00
CA LYS A 144 28.34 10.63 -0.87
C LYS A 144 29.59 9.78 -1.10
N MET A 145 30.46 10.22 -2.01
CA MET A 145 31.78 9.61 -2.16
C MET A 145 32.71 10.00 -0.99
N LYS A 146 33.32 8.99 -0.37
CA LYS A 146 34.35 9.18 0.67
C LYS A 146 35.62 9.76 0.04
N GLY A 147 36.30 10.65 0.75
CA GLY A 147 37.56 11.25 0.28
C GLY A 147 37.46 12.32 -0.81
N ILE A 148 36.29 12.60 -1.38
CA ILE A 148 36.09 13.63 -2.42
C ILE A 148 35.76 15.01 -1.83
N THR A 149 36.11 16.09 -2.51
CA THR A 149 35.77 17.47 -2.09
C THR A 149 34.25 17.72 -2.03
N SER A 150 33.80 18.65 -1.19
CA SER A 150 32.37 18.97 -0.99
C SER A 150 31.65 19.38 -2.28
N SER A 151 32.34 20.03 -3.21
CA SER A 151 31.76 20.50 -4.48
C SER A 151 31.50 19.42 -5.52
N ALA A 152 31.94 18.18 -5.30
CA ALA A 152 31.86 17.10 -6.29
C ALA A 152 31.56 15.72 -5.69
N ARG A 153 31.04 15.65 -4.46
CA ARG A 153 30.92 14.35 -3.75
C ARG A 153 29.52 13.73 -3.76
N TYR A 154 28.48 14.49 -4.08
CA TYR A 154 27.09 14.01 -3.99
C TYR A 154 26.58 13.58 -5.35
N LEU A 155 26.02 12.38 -5.43
CA LEU A 155 25.33 11.90 -6.62
C LEU A 155 24.02 12.68 -6.78
N LYS A 156 23.83 13.28 -7.96
CA LYS A 156 22.61 14.01 -8.31
C LYS A 156 21.99 13.48 -9.58
N HIS A 157 20.69 13.64 -9.69
CA HIS A 157 19.89 13.40 -10.88
C HIS A 157 19.37 14.72 -11.42
N ASN A 158 19.50 14.93 -12.74
CA ASN A 158 18.83 16.03 -13.43
C ASN A 158 17.52 15.52 -14.02
N ILE A 159 16.40 15.85 -13.37
CA ILE A 159 15.06 15.37 -13.78
C ILE A 159 14.63 15.83 -15.17
N LYS A 160 15.27 16.87 -15.75
CA LYS A 160 14.90 17.40 -17.09
C LYS A 160 15.57 16.67 -18.24
N THR A 161 16.82 16.27 -18.05
CA THR A 161 17.65 15.64 -19.09
C THR A 161 17.96 14.18 -18.78
N ASP A 162 17.39 13.67 -17.68
CA ASP A 162 17.49 12.30 -17.21
C ASP A 162 18.93 11.78 -17.12
N ASN A 163 19.83 12.61 -16.57
CA ASN A 163 21.23 12.25 -16.42
C ASN A 163 21.72 12.39 -14.98
N TRP A 164 22.63 11.51 -14.60
CA TRP A 164 23.21 11.42 -13.28
C TRP A 164 24.63 11.97 -13.26
N PHE A 165 24.99 12.72 -12.22
CA PHE A 165 26.29 13.38 -12.12
C PHE A 165 26.67 13.70 -10.67
N PHE A 166 27.96 13.87 -10.40
CA PHE A 166 28.45 14.27 -9.08
C PHE A 166 28.63 15.79 -8.98
N SER A 167 28.16 16.40 -7.90
CA SER A 167 28.34 17.83 -7.62
C SER A 167 28.24 18.15 -6.11
N GLY A 168 28.10 19.45 -5.77
CA GLY A 168 27.88 19.95 -4.41
C GLY A 168 26.61 19.41 -3.76
N ARG A 169 26.29 19.78 -2.52
CA ARG A 169 25.04 19.30 -1.87
C ARG A 169 23.79 19.99 -2.42
N GLU A 170 23.95 21.18 -2.96
CA GLU A 170 22.89 22.14 -3.23
C GLU A 170 21.98 21.67 -4.37
N GLU A 171 20.69 21.59 -4.11
CA GLU A 171 19.69 21.32 -5.13
C GLU A 171 19.33 22.60 -5.87
N ALA A 172 19.11 22.50 -7.18
CA ALA A 172 18.61 23.59 -8.01
C ALA A 172 17.37 23.09 -8.76
N PHE A 173 16.70 23.97 -9.51
CA PHE A 173 15.37 23.72 -10.10
C PHE A 173 15.14 22.29 -10.62
N SER A 174 16.09 21.73 -11.39
CA SER A 174 16.01 20.36 -11.91
C SER A 174 17.01 19.36 -11.31
N TYR A 175 17.81 19.74 -10.32
CA TYR A 175 18.81 18.84 -9.72
C TYR A 175 18.31 18.31 -8.38
N ARG A 176 18.27 16.98 -8.23
CA ARG A 176 17.93 16.30 -6.97
C ARG A 176 19.15 15.57 -6.45
N ALA A 177 19.43 15.70 -5.16
CA ALA A 177 20.51 15.01 -4.46
C ALA A 177 19.97 13.93 -3.51
N LYS A 178 18.72 14.07 -3.07
CA LYS A 178 18.00 13.10 -2.24
C LYS A 178 17.23 12.11 -3.12
N HIS A 179 17.61 10.85 -3.07
CA HIS A 179 17.02 9.79 -3.92
C HIS A 179 16.37 8.72 -3.07
N THR A 180 15.30 8.11 -3.56
CA THR A 180 14.74 6.91 -2.94
C THR A 180 15.62 5.70 -3.27
N ARG A 181 15.46 4.61 -2.52
CA ARG A 181 16.20 3.38 -2.84
C ARG A 181 15.83 2.84 -4.22
N LYS A 182 14.54 2.87 -4.55
CA LYS A 182 13.99 2.43 -5.85
C LYS A 182 14.57 3.26 -6.99
N GLU A 183 14.59 4.59 -6.88
CA GLU A 183 15.23 5.48 -7.88
C GLU A 183 16.70 5.12 -8.14
N LEU A 184 17.46 4.81 -7.08
CA LEU A 184 18.86 4.41 -7.21
C LEU A 184 19.01 3.02 -7.83
N GLU A 185 18.16 2.06 -7.47
CA GLU A 185 18.19 0.70 -8.02
C GLU A 185 17.80 0.70 -9.50
N ASP A 186 16.70 1.37 -9.86
CA ASP A 186 16.20 1.51 -11.23
C ASP A 186 17.21 2.21 -12.15
N ALA A 187 17.95 3.20 -11.63
CA ALA A 187 19.00 3.90 -12.36
C ALA A 187 20.35 3.14 -12.40
N GLY A 188 20.43 1.92 -11.88
CA GLY A 188 21.64 1.10 -11.87
C GLY A 188 22.68 1.50 -10.82
N PHE A 189 22.31 2.35 -9.87
CA PHE A 189 23.13 2.75 -8.72
C PHE A 189 22.88 1.91 -7.46
N GLY A 190 22.13 0.81 -7.52
CA GLY A 190 21.90 -0.07 -6.36
C GLY A 190 23.18 -0.57 -5.66
N TRP A 191 24.31 -0.62 -6.37
CA TRP A 191 25.63 -0.98 -5.82
C TRP A 191 26.13 -0.02 -4.72
N VAL A 192 25.63 1.21 -4.64
CA VAL A 192 26.09 2.23 -3.68
C VAL A 192 25.85 1.80 -2.23
N PHE A 193 24.85 0.98 -1.96
CA PHE A 193 24.53 0.46 -0.63
C PHE A 193 25.53 -0.61 -0.14
N ASN A 194 26.30 -1.21 -1.05
CA ASN A 194 27.26 -2.28 -0.76
C ASN A 194 28.72 -1.84 -0.97
N CYS A 195 28.98 -0.54 -1.21
CA CYS A 195 30.31 -0.03 -1.51
C CYS A 195 30.94 0.67 -0.30
N GLU A 196 32.06 0.16 0.19
CA GLU A 196 32.80 0.76 1.31
C GLU A 196 33.29 2.18 1.01
N GLY A 197 33.52 2.52 -0.26
CA GLY A 197 33.94 3.86 -0.71
C GLY A 197 32.80 4.90 -0.70
N ILE A 198 31.57 4.49 -0.42
CA ILE A 198 30.39 5.34 -0.37
C ILE A 198 29.94 5.52 1.09
N GLU A 199 29.44 6.71 1.39
CA GLU A 199 28.70 7.04 2.61
C GLU A 199 27.25 7.32 2.20
N ILE A 200 26.32 6.58 2.79
CA ILE A 200 24.89 6.77 2.62
C ILE A 200 24.35 7.44 3.88
N ALA A 201 23.67 8.58 3.70
CA ALA A 201 22.97 9.26 4.79
C ALA A 201 21.46 9.27 4.50
N GLU A 202 20.69 8.62 5.39
CA GLU A 202 19.23 8.71 5.39
C GLU A 202 18.81 10.14 5.77
N VAL A 203 17.88 10.71 5.02
CA VAL A 203 17.36 12.06 5.24
C VAL A 203 15.84 12.03 5.22
N GLU A 204 15.24 12.65 6.23
CA GLU A 204 13.80 12.90 6.26
C GLU A 204 13.44 14.10 5.36
N GLU A 205 12.21 14.07 4.88
CA GLU A 205 11.57 15.17 4.16
C GLU A 205 10.93 16.19 5.11
#